data_AF-V4KV01-F1
#
_entry.id   AF-V4KV01-F1
#
_cell.length_a   1.000
_cell.length_b   1.000
_cell.length_c   1.000
_cell.angle_alpha   90.00
_cell.angle_beta   90.00
_cell.angle_gamma   90.00
#
_symmetry.space_group_name_H-M   'P 1'
#
loop_
_entity.id
_entity.type
_entity.pdbx_description
1 polymer ?
#
loop_
_entity_poly.entity_id
_entity_poly.type
_entity_poly.pdbx_seq_one_letter_code
_entity_poly.pdbx_strand_id
1 'polypeptide(L)' 'MSQINLTPFTIERITGLPQISSTPDAGMCSVFLLQSHALGGVEAARAFDLSSFETELKKFITALVKQYSI' A
#
# COMPACT_ATOMS: atom_id res chain seq x y z
N MET A 1 3.08 -36.64 -6.47
CA MET A 1 2.16 -35.50 -6.25
C MET A 1 2.48 -34.91 -4.90
N SER A 2 3.04 -33.70 -4.84
CA SER A 2 3.33 -33.00 -3.59
C SER A 2 2.00 -32.69 -2.88
N GLN A 3 1.88 -33.03 -1.60
CA GLN A 3 0.74 -32.64 -0.79
C GLN A 3 0.65 -31.11 -0.76
N ILE A 4 -0.38 -30.56 -1.40
CA ILE A 4 -0.71 -29.13 -1.29
C ILE A 4 -1.24 -28.96 0.13
N ASN A 5 -0.57 -28.14 0.93
CA ASN A 5 -1.00 -27.85 2.28
C ASN A 5 -2.32 -27.04 2.20
N LEU A 6 -3.44 -27.70 2.51
CA LEU A 6 -4.79 -27.13 2.45
C LEU A 6 -5.18 -26.38 3.72
N THR A 7 -4.27 -26.23 4.69
CA THR A 7 -4.53 -25.38 5.85
C THR A 7 -4.79 -23.96 5.35
N PRO A 8 -5.95 -23.35 5.66
CA PRO A 8 -6.19 -21.96 5.34
C PRO A 8 -5.04 -21.14 5.91
N PHE A 9 -4.37 -20.35 5.07
CA PHE A 9 -3.41 -19.37 5.58
C PHE A 9 -4.16 -18.52 6.61
N THR A 10 -3.73 -18.58 7.87
CA THR A 10 -4.25 -17.69 8.90
C THR A 10 -3.77 -16.28 8.55
N ILE A 11 -4.62 -15.52 7.86
CA ILE A 11 -4.36 -14.11 7.60
C ILE A 11 -4.74 -13.37 8.87
N GLU A 12 -3.73 -12.99 9.64
CA GLU A 12 -3.94 -12.07 10.76
C GLU A 12 -4.40 -10.72 10.18
N ARG A 13 -5.64 -10.35 10.47
CA ARG A 13 -6.20 -9.08 9.98
C ARG A 13 -5.67 -7.96 10.85
N ILE A 14 -4.75 -7.19 10.29
CA ILE A 14 -4.20 -6.00 10.93
C ILE A 14 -5.28 -4.92 11.01
N THR A 15 -5.47 -4.37 12.20
CA THR A 15 -6.38 -3.23 12.45
C THR A 15 -5.60 -1.91 12.49
N GLY A 16 -6.33 -0.80 12.34
CA GLY A 16 -5.78 0.55 12.48
C GLY A 16 -5.07 1.10 11.23
N LEU A 17 -5.15 0.41 10.09
CA LEU A 17 -4.67 0.97 8.83
C LEU A 17 -5.63 2.06 8.33
N PRO A 18 -5.09 3.16 7.77
CA PRO A 18 -5.90 4.20 7.17
C PRO A 18 -6.86 3.62 6.11
N GLN A 19 -8.12 4.06 6.16
CA GLN A 19 -9.16 3.62 5.24
C GLN A 19 -9.47 4.74 4.24
N ILE A 20 -9.66 4.38 2.99
CA ILE A 20 -10.08 5.32 1.95
C ILE A 20 -11.46 4.93 1.43
N SER A 21 -12.26 5.90 1.03
CA SER A 21 -13.58 5.69 0.42
C SER A 21 -13.52 5.66 -1.12
N SER A 22 -12.46 6.20 -1.70
CA SER A 22 -12.28 6.30 -3.14
C SER A 22 -11.79 4.96 -3.71
N THR A 23 -12.68 4.23 -4.38
CA THR A 23 -12.32 2.98 -5.09
C THR A 23 -11.21 3.17 -6.12
N PRO A 24 -11.20 4.24 -6.94
CA PRO A 24 -10.11 4.48 -7.90
C PRO A 24 -8.73 4.60 -7.25
N ASP A 25 -8.67 5.17 -6.04
CA ASP A 25 -7.41 5.43 -5.35
C ASP A 25 -6.88 4.22 -4.56
N ALA A 26 -7.70 3.17 -4.39
CA ALA A 26 -7.39 2.04 -3.51
C ALA A 26 -6.12 1.30 -3.93
N GLY A 27 -5.93 1.14 -5.23
CA GLY A 27 -4.70 0.53 -5.77
C GLY A 27 -3.46 1.33 -5.37
N MET A 28 -3.47 2.64 -5.60
CA MET A 28 -2.34 3.49 -5.27
C MET A 28 -2.10 3.59 -3.77
N CYS A 29 -3.15 3.75 -2.96
CA CYS A 29 -3.04 3.76 -1.52
C CYS A 29 -2.41 2.47 -0.97
N SER A 30 -2.73 1.31 -1.55
CA SER A 30 -2.11 0.03 -1.16
C SER A 30 -0.59 0.01 -1.40
N VAL A 31 -0.11 0.67 -2.46
CA VAL A 31 1.34 0.79 -2.76
C VAL A 31 2.03 1.63 -1.69
N PHE A 32 1.45 2.76 -1.29
CA PHE A 32 2.01 3.61 -0.23
C PHE A 32 1.99 2.92 1.15
N LEU A 33 0.93 2.18 1.47
CA LEU A 33 0.86 1.39 2.70
C LEU A 33 1.92 0.28 2.71
N LEU A 34 2.11 -0.41 1.58
CA LEU A 34 3.16 -1.42 1.42
C LEU A 34 4.56 -0.82 1.57
N GLN A 35 4.80 0.35 0.95
CA GLN A 35 6.07 1.05 1.05
C GLN A 35 6.34 1.48 2.51
N SER A 36 5.35 2.06 3.18
CA SER A 36 5.46 2.46 4.59
C SER A 36 5.77 1.26 5.47
N HIS A 37 5.08 0.13 5.23
CA HIS A 37 5.36 -1.13 5.91
C HIS A 37 6.79 -1.64 5.65
N ALA A 38 7.28 -1.55 4.42
CA ALA A 38 8.64 -1.98 4.08
C ALA A 38 9.71 -1.14 4.79
N LEU A 39 9.44 0.15 5.05
CA LEU A 39 10.39 1.08 5.65
C LEU A 39 10.38 1.07 7.19
N GLY A 40 9.23 0.83 7.81
CA GLY A 40 9.08 0.95 9.27
C GLY A 40 8.11 -0.05 9.90
N GLY A 41 7.79 -1.12 9.19
CA GLY A 41 6.84 -2.14 9.64
C GLY A 41 5.40 -1.62 9.73
N VAL A 42 4.57 -2.40 10.42
CA VAL A 42 3.13 -2.14 10.55
C VAL A 42 2.82 -0.77 11.17
N GLU A 43 3.62 -0.30 12.13
CA GLU A 43 3.37 1.00 12.77
C GLU A 43 3.57 2.16 11.81
N ALA A 44 4.55 2.09 10.89
CA ALA A 44 4.72 3.10 9.86
C ALA A 44 3.55 3.10 8.87
N ALA A 45 2.99 1.94 8.53
CA ALA A 45 1.79 1.85 7.70
C ALA A 45 0.54 2.42 8.41
N ARG A 46 0.42 2.25 9.73
CA ARG A 46 -0.65 2.85 10.54
C ARG A 46 -0.52 4.37 10.66
N ALA A 47 0.72 4.86 10.71
CA ALA A 47 1.03 6.28 10.79
C ALA A 47 0.95 7.01 9.43
N PHE A 48 0.62 6.31 8.34
CA PHE A 48 0.51 6.92 7.01
C PHE A 48 -0.63 7.95 6.98
N ASP A 49 -0.29 9.20 6.67
CA ASP A 49 -1.24 10.31 6.66
C ASP A 49 -1.92 10.45 5.29
N LEU A 50 -3.19 10.04 5.24
CA LEU A 50 -4.05 10.17 4.06
C LEU A 50 -4.28 11.63 3.64
N SER A 51 -4.12 12.61 4.52
CA SER A 51 -4.28 14.03 4.16
C SER A 51 -3.27 14.47 3.09
N SER A 52 -2.09 13.83 3.09
CA SER A 52 -1.00 14.08 2.15
C SER A 52 -1.05 13.20 0.88
N PHE A 53 -1.95 12.21 0.84
CA PHE A 53 -1.98 11.15 -0.17
C PHE A 53 -2.02 11.68 -1.61
N GLU A 54 -2.91 12.64 -1.91
CA GLU A 54 -3.04 13.19 -3.26
C GLU A 54 -1.74 13.87 -3.72
N THR A 55 -1.05 14.56 -2.81
CA THR A 55 0.21 15.25 -3.11
C THR A 55 1.33 14.25 -3.37
N GLU A 56 1.45 13.21 -2.54
CA GLU A 56 2.45 12.15 -2.72
C GLU A 56 2.18 11.33 -3.98
N LEU A 57 0.92 11.07 -4.31
CA LEU A 57 0.52 10.41 -5.55
C LEU A 57 0.97 11.21 -6.78
N LYS A 58 0.74 12.53 -6.79
CA LYS A 58 1.19 13.40 -7.90
C LYS A 58 2.71 13.38 -8.05
N LYS A 59 3.47 13.40 -6.94
CA LYS A 59 4.94 13.28 -6.97
C LYS A 59 5.37 11.94 -7.55
N PHE A 60 4.74 10.85 -7.11
CA PHE A 60 5.02 9.50 -7.59
C PHE A 60 4.77 9.36 -9.09
N ILE A 61 3.59 9.79 -9.58
CA ILE A 61 3.26 9.78 -11.01
C ILE A 61 4.25 10.64 -11.80
N THR A 62 4.60 11.83 -11.30
CA THR A 62 5.59 12.71 -11.95
C THR A 62 6.96 12.02 -12.07
N ALA A 63 7.40 11.31 -11.03
CA ALA A 63 8.65 10.55 -11.06
C ALA A 63 8.59 9.41 -12.08
N LEU A 64 7.50 8.66 -12.13
CA LEU A 64 7.30 7.61 -13.14
C LEU A 64 7.33 8.18 -14.56
N VAL A 65 6.61 9.26 -14.80
CA VAL A 65 6.61 9.95 -16.10
C VAL A 65 8.04 10.37 -16.44
N LYS A 66 8.78 11.04 -15.55
CA LYS A 66 10.16 11.44 -15.82
C LYS A 66 11.10 10.26 -16.11
N GLN A 67 10.91 9.14 -15.42
CA GLN A 67 11.78 7.97 -15.53
C GLN A 67 11.51 7.17 -16.82
N TYR A 68 10.26 7.13 -17.28
CA TYR A 68 9.81 6.22 -18.35
C TYR A 68 9.22 6.94 -19.57
N SER A 69 9.23 8.27 -19.59
CA SER A 69 8.96 9.03 -20.82
C SER A 69 10.10 8.80 -21.79
N ILE A 70 9.77 8.21 -22.94
CA ILE A 70 10.63 8.04 -24.12
C ILE A 70 10.78 9.39 -24.82
#